data_AF-A0A8T9C8T6-F1
#
_entry.id   AF-A0A8T9C8T6-F1
#
_cell.length_a   1.000
_cell.length_b   1.000
_cell.length_c   1.000
_cell.angle_alpha   90.00
_cell.angle_beta   90.00
_cell.angle_gamma   90.00
#
_symmetry.space_group_name_H-M   'P 1'
#
loop_
_entity.id
_entity.type
_entity.pdbx_description
1 polymer ?
#
loop_
_entity_poly.entity_id
_entity_poly.type
_entity_poly.pdbx_seq_one_letter_code
_entity_poly.pdbx_strand_id
1 'polypeptide(L)'
;MLDLAIQPPAQARPGVALYPPLTARLSSESNIFGELSQIWAGVTLVHHSGEVLYQQLSGKVADSAHPLPEAGGSSSSAARDRAYFYFPDLVIHEPGQYTIRVTLMQMDYSCDTAPDGVVTVREYVDSRSISIDANAPNRSRPNSRERAFLRVLRDDGQQIPSGSG
;
A
#
# COMPACT_ATOMS: atom_id res chain seq x y z
N MET A 1 2.25 12.75 3.22
CA MET A 1 1.02 12.46 2.47
C MET A 1 1.14 11.10 1.83
N LEU A 2 0.25 10.22 2.25
CA LEU A 2 0.09 8.85 1.80
C LEU A 2 -0.82 8.82 0.58
N ASP A 3 -0.43 8.07 -0.44
CA ASP A 3 -1.21 7.87 -1.67
C ASP A 3 -0.96 6.48 -2.25
N LEU A 4 -1.79 6.03 -3.18
CA LEU A 4 -1.63 4.74 -3.86
C LEU A 4 -0.89 4.93 -5.19
N ALA A 5 0.33 4.39 -5.25
CA ALA A 5 1.13 4.34 -6.47
C ALA A 5 0.62 3.28 -7.45
N ILE A 6 0.15 2.14 -6.92
CA ILE A 6 -0.49 1.07 -7.68
C ILE A 6 -1.81 0.72 -7.02
N GLN A 7 -2.88 0.88 -7.77
CA GLN A 7 -4.23 0.58 -7.33
C GLN A 7 -4.54 -0.90 -7.57
N PRO A 8 -5.35 -1.51 -6.70
CA PRO A 8 -5.78 -2.88 -6.91
C PRO A 8 -6.68 -2.97 -8.16
N PRO A 9 -6.88 -4.16 -8.73
CA PRO A 9 -7.79 -4.33 -9.86
C PRO A 9 -9.23 -3.95 -9.46
N ALA A 10 -10.02 -3.44 -10.41
CA ALA A 10 -11.44 -3.13 -10.16
C ALA A 10 -12.30 -4.39 -9.95
N GLN A 11 -11.82 -5.54 -10.45
CA GLN A 11 -12.45 -6.84 -10.30
C GLN A 11 -11.39 -7.89 -10.02
N ALA A 12 -11.66 -8.82 -9.10
CA ALA A 12 -10.80 -9.96 -8.82
C ALA A 12 -11.61 -11.19 -8.43
N ARG A 13 -10.97 -12.35 -8.45
CA ARG A 13 -11.61 -13.60 -8.02
C ARG A 13 -11.39 -13.84 -6.53
N PRO A 14 -12.37 -14.43 -5.82
CA PRO A 14 -12.17 -14.87 -4.46
C PRO A 14 -11.02 -15.88 -4.37
N GLY A 15 -10.17 -15.74 -3.35
CA GLY A 15 -9.04 -16.64 -3.09
C GLY A 15 -7.84 -16.50 -4.02
N VAL A 16 -7.85 -15.52 -4.95
CA VAL A 16 -6.74 -15.25 -5.87
C VAL A 16 -6.03 -13.95 -5.49
N ALA A 17 -4.69 -13.96 -5.58
CA ALA A 17 -3.88 -12.78 -5.28
C ALA A 17 -4.20 -11.63 -6.25
N LEU A 18 -4.36 -10.42 -5.70
CA LEU A 18 -4.70 -9.23 -6.46
C LEU A 18 -3.57 -8.86 -7.42
N TYR A 19 -3.92 -8.70 -8.69
CA TYR A 19 -3.00 -8.19 -9.71
C TYR A 19 -3.65 -7.09 -10.57
N PRO A 20 -3.04 -5.89 -10.66
CA PRO A 20 -1.71 -5.53 -10.15
C PRO A 20 -1.63 -5.44 -8.61
N PRO A 21 -0.44 -5.62 -8.02
CA PRO A 21 -0.26 -5.62 -6.56
C PRO A 21 -0.52 -4.22 -6.00
N LEU A 22 -1.05 -4.14 -4.78
CA LEU A 22 -1.29 -2.86 -4.11
C LEU A 22 0.06 -2.26 -3.69
N THR A 23 0.26 -0.98 -3.96
CA THR A 23 1.47 -0.27 -3.54
C THR A 23 1.11 1.14 -3.13
N ALA A 24 1.46 1.48 -1.89
CA ALA A 24 1.34 2.84 -1.40
C ALA A 24 2.68 3.58 -1.51
N ARG A 25 2.61 4.90 -1.59
CA ARG A 25 3.75 5.80 -1.58
C ARG A 25 3.55 6.87 -0.51
N LEU A 26 4.66 7.27 0.09
CA LEU A 26 4.70 8.35 1.05
C LEU A 26 5.48 9.51 0.45
N SER A 27 4.80 10.63 0.27
CA SER A 27 5.40 11.87 -0.19
C SER A 27 5.58 12.85 0.98
N SER A 28 6.69 13.59 0.97
CA SER A 28 6.95 14.67 1.92
C SER A 28 7.79 15.77 1.27
N GLU A 29 7.54 17.01 1.69
CA GLU A 29 8.37 18.17 1.36
C GLU A 29 9.69 18.13 2.14
N SER A 30 9.65 17.65 3.39
CA SER A 30 10.82 17.49 4.25
C SER A 30 11.56 16.17 4.00
N ASN A 31 12.81 16.11 4.45
CA ASN A 31 13.55 14.87 4.55
C ASN A 31 13.02 14.07 5.75
N ILE A 32 12.45 12.90 5.48
CA ILE A 32 11.88 11.99 6.49
C ILE A 32 12.68 10.70 6.66
N PHE A 33 13.86 10.57 6.02
CA PHE A 33 14.62 9.31 5.99
C PHE A 33 15.01 8.82 7.39
N GLY A 34 15.25 9.74 8.34
CA GLY A 34 15.53 9.39 9.74
C GLY A 34 14.32 8.81 10.49
N GLU A 35 13.11 9.12 10.04
CA GLU A 35 11.86 8.66 10.67
C GLU A 35 11.31 7.38 10.03
N LEU A 36 11.75 7.02 8.82
CA LEU A 36 11.21 5.87 8.07
C LEU A 36 11.36 4.54 8.83
N SER A 37 12.37 4.40 9.68
CA SER A 37 12.56 3.21 10.54
C SER A 37 11.45 3.04 11.57
N GLN A 38 10.72 4.11 11.90
CA GLN A 38 9.60 4.11 12.85
C GLN A 38 8.24 4.06 12.14
N ILE A 39 8.22 4.03 10.82
CA ILE A 39 7.01 4.13 10.00
C ILE A 39 6.75 2.80 9.30
N TRP A 40 5.51 2.33 9.37
CA TRP A 40 5.01 1.20 8.60
C TRP A 40 3.59 1.47 8.13
N ALA A 41 3.15 0.72 7.13
CA ALA A 41 1.79 0.77 6.64
C ALA A 41 1.08 -0.55 6.94
N GLY A 42 -0.14 -0.46 7.44
CA GLY A 42 -1.06 -1.60 7.61
C GLY A 42 -2.20 -1.53 6.60
N VAL A 43 -2.68 -2.68 6.16
CA VAL A 43 -3.77 -2.81 5.18
C VAL A 43 -4.97 -3.45 5.84
N THR A 44 -6.14 -2.85 5.67
CA THR A 44 -7.42 -3.41 6.10
C THR A 44 -8.41 -3.44 4.95
N LEU A 45 -9.33 -4.42 5.01
CA LEU A 45 -10.42 -4.52 4.06
C LEU A 45 -11.65 -3.80 4.61
N VAL A 46 -12.26 -2.94 3.82
CA VAL A 46 -13.47 -2.20 4.18
C VAL A 46 -14.59 -2.66 3.27
N HIS A 47 -15.66 -3.19 3.84
CA HIS A 47 -16.86 -3.57 3.11
C HIS A 47 -17.60 -2.33 2.60
N HIS A 48 -18.42 -2.47 1.55
CA HIS A 48 -19.21 -1.35 1.02
C HIS A 48 -20.18 -0.73 2.06
N SER A 49 -20.48 -1.45 3.15
CA SER A 49 -21.27 -0.93 4.29
C SER A 49 -20.47 0.00 5.22
N GLY A 50 -19.14 0.09 5.05
CA GLY A 50 -18.22 0.80 5.94
C GLY A 50 -17.62 -0.06 7.06
N GLU A 51 -17.99 -1.34 7.16
CA GLU A 51 -17.43 -2.26 8.14
C GLU A 51 -15.98 -2.64 7.80
N VAL A 52 -15.09 -2.62 8.80
CA VAL A 52 -13.70 -3.07 8.66
C VAL A 52 -13.62 -4.56 8.95
N LEU A 53 -13.15 -5.34 7.97
CA LEU A 53 -13.11 -6.80 8.00
C LEU A 53 -11.70 -7.31 8.21
N TYR A 54 -11.40 -7.76 9.43
CA TYR A 54 -10.03 -8.17 9.82
C TYR A 54 -9.65 -9.59 9.37
N GLN A 55 -10.61 -10.45 9.07
CA GLN A 55 -10.36 -11.88 8.79
C GLN A 55 -10.56 -12.26 7.31
N GLN A 56 -10.93 -11.32 6.46
CA GLN A 56 -11.22 -11.58 5.04
C GLN A 56 -10.11 -11.14 4.08
N LEU A 57 -9.00 -10.62 4.62
CA LEU A 57 -7.81 -10.24 3.86
C LEU A 57 -6.63 -11.07 4.35
N SER A 58 -5.91 -11.69 3.42
CA SER A 58 -4.70 -12.46 3.70
C SER A 58 -3.55 -12.07 2.77
N GLY A 59 -2.38 -12.67 2.98
CA GLY A 59 -1.12 -12.23 2.37
C GLY A 59 -0.38 -11.24 3.28
N LYS A 60 0.54 -10.48 2.70
CA LYS A 60 1.27 -9.43 3.41
C LYS A 60 0.36 -8.22 3.61
N VAL A 61 -0.16 -8.07 4.84
CA VAL A 61 -1.06 -6.95 5.24
C VAL A 61 -0.35 -5.82 5.96
N ALA A 62 0.96 -5.93 6.19
CA ALA A 62 1.76 -4.87 6.78
C ALA A 62 3.14 -4.82 6.11
N ASP A 63 3.69 -3.62 5.96
CA ASP A 63 5.02 -3.44 5.41
C ASP A 63 5.73 -2.23 6.03
N SER A 64 7.04 -2.35 6.18
CA SER A 64 7.90 -1.23 6.57
C SER A 64 8.11 -0.28 5.40
N ALA A 65 8.50 0.96 5.68
CA ALA A 65 8.81 1.92 4.63
C ALA A 65 10.08 1.52 3.86
N HIS A 66 9.98 1.44 2.53
CA HIS A 66 11.12 1.26 1.63
C HIS A 66 11.56 2.63 1.10
N PRO A 67 12.75 3.12 1.45
CA PRO A 67 13.22 4.44 1.02
C PRO A 67 13.34 4.52 -0.51
N LEU A 68 12.81 5.60 -1.11
CA LEU A 68 13.05 5.92 -2.51
C LEU A 68 14.25 6.88 -2.62
N PRO A 69 15.17 6.66 -3.57
CA PRO A 69 16.30 7.56 -3.76
C PRO A 69 15.83 8.96 -4.12
N GLU A 70 16.50 9.98 -3.59
CA GLU A 70 16.25 11.36 -4.03
C GLU A 70 16.59 11.45 -5.52
N ALA A 71 15.59 11.70 -6.37
CA ALA A 71 15.84 12.00 -7.77
C ALA A 71 16.74 13.26 -7.82
N GLY A 72 17.98 13.07 -8.26
CA GLY A 72 18.96 14.15 -8.40
C GLY A 72 18.44 15.21 -9.38
N GLY A 73 17.91 16.30 -8.84
CA GLY A 73 17.27 17.35 -9.64
C GLY A 73 16.61 18.43 -8.78
N SER A 74 17.08 19.66 -9.02
CA SER A 74 16.73 20.97 -8.48
C SER A 74 15.54 21.10 -7.53
N SER A 75 15.84 21.67 -6.37
CA SER A 75 15.04 22.59 -5.52
C SER A 75 13.66 23.01 -6.04
N SER A 76 12.69 22.10 -6.01
CA SER A 76 11.28 22.44 -6.09
C SER A 76 10.65 22.11 -4.75
N SER A 77 9.94 23.07 -4.16
CA SER A 77 9.19 22.95 -2.90
C SER A 77 7.96 22.03 -3.00
N ALA A 78 7.92 21.16 -4.00
CA ALA A 78 6.81 20.22 -4.19
C ALA A 78 7.12 18.93 -3.45
N ALA A 79 6.13 18.38 -2.75
CA ALA A 79 6.24 17.08 -2.08
C ALA A 79 6.80 16.03 -3.04
N ARG A 80 7.85 15.33 -2.60
CA ARG A 80 8.51 14.27 -3.38
C ARG A 80 8.19 12.93 -2.78
N ASP A 81 8.06 11.89 -3.60
CA ASP A 81 7.94 10.51 -3.14
C ASP A 81 9.24 10.13 -2.39
N ARG A 82 9.12 9.80 -1.11
CA ARG A 82 10.25 9.52 -0.19
C ARG A 82 10.35 8.05 0.17
N ALA A 83 9.23 7.35 0.19
CA ALA A 83 9.18 5.92 0.47
C ALA A 83 7.98 5.25 -0.19
N TYR A 84 7.99 3.93 -0.25
CA TYR A 84 6.85 3.13 -0.66
C TYR A 84 6.59 1.98 0.32
N PHE A 85 5.40 1.39 0.22
CA PHE A 85 4.97 0.21 0.95
C PHE A 85 4.35 -0.78 -0.03
N TYR A 86 4.76 -2.04 0.04
CA TYR A 86 4.50 -3.02 -0.99
C TYR A 86 3.78 -4.26 -0.47
N PHE A 87 2.61 -4.54 -1.07
CA PHE A 87 1.72 -5.63 -0.71
C PHE A 87 1.50 -6.56 -1.92
N PRO A 88 2.43 -7.51 -2.18
CA PRO A 88 2.49 -8.28 -3.42
C PRO A 88 1.41 -9.34 -3.58
N ASP A 89 0.85 -9.82 -2.48
CA ASP A 89 0.12 -11.10 -2.41
C ASP A 89 -1.18 -10.99 -1.62
N LEU A 90 -1.79 -9.79 -1.60
CA LEU A 90 -3.10 -9.60 -0.97
C LEU A 90 -4.16 -10.49 -1.65
N VAL A 91 -4.90 -11.24 -0.83
CA VAL A 91 -6.01 -12.12 -1.28
C VAL A 91 -7.27 -11.79 -0.48
N ILE A 92 -8.38 -11.59 -1.20
CA ILE A 92 -9.72 -11.45 -0.62
C ILE A 92 -10.49 -12.75 -0.88
N HIS A 93 -11.05 -13.36 0.17
CA HIS A 93 -11.63 -14.71 0.10
C HIS A 93 -13.12 -14.74 -0.21
N GLU A 94 -13.84 -13.71 0.20
CA GLU A 94 -15.30 -13.70 0.10
C GLU A 94 -15.78 -12.84 -1.08
N PRO A 95 -16.81 -13.28 -1.83
CA PRO A 95 -17.48 -12.46 -2.82
C PRO A 95 -18.09 -11.20 -2.21
N GLY A 96 -18.01 -10.07 -2.90
CA GLY A 96 -18.55 -8.81 -2.41
C GLY A 96 -17.98 -7.57 -3.08
N GLN A 97 -18.33 -6.41 -2.54
CA GLN A 97 -17.74 -5.13 -2.92
C GLN A 97 -16.99 -4.53 -1.75
N TYR A 98 -15.73 -4.18 -2.01
CA TYR A 98 -14.80 -3.75 -0.97
C TYR A 98 -13.97 -2.55 -1.42
N THR A 99 -13.34 -1.93 -0.44
CA THR A 99 -12.25 -0.97 -0.60
C THR A 99 -11.10 -1.44 0.28
N ILE A 100 -9.87 -1.29 -0.19
CA ILE A 100 -8.68 -1.59 0.61
C ILE A 100 -8.17 -0.28 1.20
N ARG A 101 -8.05 -0.22 2.53
CA ARG A 101 -7.52 0.93 3.26
C ARG A 101 -6.07 0.68 3.64
N VAL A 102 -5.18 1.58 3.24
CA VAL A 102 -3.79 1.60 3.71
C VAL A 102 -3.68 2.67 4.79
N THR A 103 -3.25 2.27 5.99
CA THR A 103 -3.11 3.14 7.15
C THR A 103 -1.63 3.31 7.49
N LEU A 104 -1.16 4.54 7.56
CA LEU A 104 0.19 4.89 7.97
C LEU A 104 0.29 4.93 9.49
N MET A 105 1.16 4.11 10.05
CA MET A 105 1.46 4.02 11.46
C MET A 105 2.87 4.54 11.73
N GLN A 106 3.05 5.22 12.86
CA GLN A 106 4.36 5.65 13.33
C GLN A 106 4.52 5.36 14.82
N MET A 107 5.67 4.83 15.19
CA MET A 107 6.08 4.71 16.58
C MET A 107 6.53 6.07 17.11
N ASP A 108 5.95 6.50 18.23
CA ASP A 108 6.28 7.75 18.91
C ASP A 108 6.93 7.46 20.27
N TYR A 109 8.21 7.81 20.40
CA TYR A 109 8.99 7.64 21.62
C TYR A 109 9.05 8.91 22.49
N SER A 110 8.32 9.97 22.13
CA SER A 110 8.32 11.24 22.88
C SER A 110 7.41 11.24 24.11
N CYS A 111 6.67 10.14 24.35
CA CYS A 111 5.72 10.03 25.43
C CYS A 111 6.39 9.66 26.77
N ASP A 112 6.48 10.63 27.69
CA ASP A 112 7.09 10.43 29.02
C ASP A 112 6.40 9.34 29.87
N THR A 113 5.11 9.08 29.62
CA THR A 113 4.34 8.07 30.36
C THR A 113 4.38 6.67 29.73
N ALA A 114 4.94 6.55 28.52
CA ALA A 114 5.09 5.30 27.79
C ALA A 114 6.50 5.24 27.17
N PRO A 115 7.54 4.94 27.99
CA PRO A 115 8.93 4.95 27.55
C PRO A 115 9.24 3.91 26.47
N ASP A 116 8.43 2.86 26.36
CA ASP A 116 8.51 1.85 25.30
C ASP A 116 7.95 2.36 23.94
N GLY A 117 7.36 3.56 23.94
CA GLY A 117 6.76 4.25 22.80
C GLY A 117 5.29 3.88 22.55
N VAL A 118 4.60 4.75 21.83
CA VAL A 118 3.17 4.64 21.48
C VAL A 118 3.00 4.59 19.98
N VAL A 119 2.13 3.72 19.49
CA VAL A 119 1.76 3.71 18.06
C VAL A 119 0.73 4.80 17.78
N THR A 120 1.02 5.64 16.80
CA THR A 120 0.11 6.68 16.32
C THR A 120 -0.32 6.40 14.89
N VAL A 121 -1.61 6.58 14.60
CA VAL A 121 -2.13 6.61 13.23
C VAL A 121 -1.90 8.02 12.68
N ARG A 122 -1.13 8.14 11.61
CA ARG A 122 -0.84 9.44 10.98
C ARG A 122 -1.92 9.83 9.98
N GLU A 123 -2.17 8.95 9.01
CA GLU A 123 -3.13 9.16 7.93
C GLU A 123 -3.53 7.80 7.32
N TYR A 124 -4.57 7.79 6.49
CA TYR A 124 -4.93 6.63 5.69
C TYR A 124 -5.35 7.05 4.28
N VAL A 125 -5.24 6.12 3.34
CA VAL A 125 -5.73 6.27 1.97
C VAL A 125 -6.54 5.03 1.58
N ASP A 126 -7.67 5.28 0.93
CA ASP A 126 -8.57 4.24 0.44
C ASP A 126 -8.34 3.98 -1.05
N SER A 127 -8.39 2.71 -1.44
CA SER A 127 -8.36 2.32 -2.84
C SER A 127 -9.64 2.68 -3.57
N ARG A 128 -9.62 2.53 -4.90
CA ARG A 128 -10.85 2.38 -5.67
C ARG A 128 -11.60 1.12 -5.21
N SER A 129 -12.91 1.09 -5.43
CA SER A 129 -13.72 -0.08 -5.13
C SER A 129 -13.30 -1.29 -5.98
N ILE A 130 -13.30 -2.46 -5.35
CA ILE A 130 -12.99 -3.76 -5.92
C ILE A 130 -14.23 -4.63 -5.81
N SER A 131 -14.65 -5.24 -6.91
CA SER A 131 -15.67 -6.27 -6.93
C SER A 131 -15.03 -7.66 -6.95
N ILE A 132 -15.38 -8.50 -5.98
CA ILE A 132 -14.92 -9.88 -5.88
C ILE A 132 -16.03 -10.81 -6.37
N ASP A 133 -15.78 -11.46 -7.50
CA ASP A 133 -16.74 -12.35 -8.17
C ASP A 133 -16.02 -13.55 -8.81
N ALA A 134 -16.64 -14.72 -8.80
CA ALA A 134 -16.06 -15.95 -9.35
C ALA A 134 -15.76 -15.86 -10.87
N ASN A 135 -16.52 -15.04 -11.60
CA ASN A 135 -16.39 -14.85 -13.04
C ASN A 135 -15.48 -13.67 -13.40
N ALA A 136 -14.94 -12.94 -12.43
CA ALA A 136 -14.03 -11.82 -12.67
C ALA A 136 -12.80 -12.27 -13.49
N PRO A 137 -12.19 -11.37 -14.27
CA PRO A 137 -10.89 -11.65 -14.88
C PRO A 137 -9.84 -11.84 -13.78
N ASN A 138 -8.91 -12.78 -13.98
CA ASN A 138 -7.84 -13.02 -13.00
C ASN A 138 -6.89 -11.82 -12.84
N ARG A 139 -6.88 -10.88 -13.80
CA ARG A 139 -5.89 -9.79 -13.84
C ARG A 139 -6.49 -8.54 -14.45
N SER A 140 -6.07 -7.39 -13.92
CA SER A 140 -6.18 -6.11 -14.62
C SER A 140 -4.83 -5.71 -15.22
N ARG A 141 -4.87 -4.95 -16.32
CA ARG A 141 -3.66 -4.42 -16.95
C ARG A 141 -3.29 -3.10 -16.26
N PRO A 142 -2.13 -2.99 -15.58
CA PRO A 142 -1.72 -1.73 -14.99
C PRO A 142 -1.54 -0.64 -16.05
N ASN A 143 -1.93 0.59 -15.71
CA ASN A 143 -1.82 1.77 -16.57
C ASN A 143 -0.35 2.23 -16.71
N SER A 144 -0.09 3.29 -17.48
CA SER A 144 1.28 3.76 -17.74
C SER A 144 2.03 4.18 -16.48
N ARG A 145 1.36 4.83 -15.52
CA ARG A 145 1.95 5.25 -14.24
C ARG A 145 2.22 4.06 -13.34
N GLU A 146 1.26 3.16 -13.22
CA GLU A 146 1.40 1.92 -12.44
C GLU A 146 2.54 1.05 -12.99
N ARG A 147 2.65 0.92 -14.32
CA ARG A 147 3.79 0.22 -14.95
C ARG A 147 5.13 0.91 -14.72
N ALA A 148 5.17 2.23 -14.64
CA ALA A 148 6.38 2.94 -14.29
C ALA A 148 6.80 2.63 -12.85
N PHE A 149 5.86 2.63 -11.91
CA PHE A 149 6.15 2.29 -10.52
C PHE A 149 6.52 0.82 -10.32
N LEU A 150 5.90 -0.11 -11.07
CA LEU A 150 6.32 -1.52 -11.10
C LEU A 150 7.79 -1.70 -11.55
N ARG A 151 8.32 -0.80 -12.38
CA ARG A 151 9.75 -0.81 -12.72
C ARG A 151 10.60 -0.33 -11.54
N VAL A 152 10.20 0.74 -10.85
CA VAL A 152 10.86 1.20 -9.62
C VAL A 152 10.97 0.07 -8.61
N LEU A 153 9.87 -0.63 -8.34
CA LEU A 153 9.86 -1.78 -7.42
C LEU A 153 10.85 -2.87 -7.86
N ARG A 154 10.87 -3.20 -9.15
CA ARG A 154 11.79 -4.21 -9.70
C ARG A 154 13.25 -3.79 -9.59
N ASP A 155 13.54 -2.53 -9.91
CA ASP A 155 14.88 -1.95 -9.86
C ASP A 155 15.40 -1.91 -8.41
N ASP A 156 14.50 -1.78 -7.44
CA ASP A 156 14.76 -1.88 -5.99
C ASP A 156 14.84 -3.34 -5.48
N GLY A 157 14.76 -4.33 -6.39
CA GLY A 157 14.90 -5.75 -6.07
C GLY A 157 13.63 -6.43 -5.56
N GLN A 158 12.47 -5.77 -5.59
CA GLN A 158 11.19 -6.38 -5.23
C GLN A 158 10.79 -7.44 -6.25
N GLN A 159 10.26 -8.55 -5.75
CA GLN A 159 9.65 -9.57 -6.59
C GLN A 159 8.30 -9.08 -7.09
N ILE A 160 8.17 -8.84 -8.39
CA ILE A 160 6.89 -8.50 -9.00
C ILE A 160 6.15 -9.79 -9.34
N PRO A 161 4.95 -10.05 -8.80
CA PRO A 161 4.14 -11.18 -9.17
C PRO A 161 3.96 -11.22 -10.68
N SER A 162 4.56 -12.21 -11.33
CA SER A 162 4.14 -12.64 -12.66
C SER A 162 2.83 -13.38 -12.43
N GLY A 163 1.70 -12.83 -12.86
CA GLY A 163 0.37 -13.34 -12.46
C GLY A 163 0.02 -14.78 -12.89
N SER A 164 0.98 -15.60 -13.32
CA SER A 164 0.82 -16.98 -13.80
C SER A 164 0.32 -17.93 -12.71
N GLY A 165 -0.96 -18.26 -12.81
CA GLY A 165 -1.52 -19.60 -12.67
C GLY A 165 -2.33 -19.89 -13.93
#